data_AF-A0A174XM74-F1
#
_entry.id   AF-A0A174XM74-F1
#
_cell.length_a   1.000
_cell.length_b   1.000
_cell.length_c   1.000
_cell.angle_alpha   90.00
_cell.angle_beta   90.00
_cell.angle_gamma   90.00
#
_symmetry.space_group_name_H-M   'P 1'
#
loop_
_entity.id
_entity.type
_entity.pdbx_description
1 polymer ?
#
loop_
_entity_poly.entity_id
_entity_poly.type
_entity_poly.pdbx_seq_one_letter_code
_entity_poly.pdbx_strand_id
1 'polypeptide(L)' 'MDNHKNIPNRLINEKSPYLLQHAYNPVQWYPWGGEAFEKARLEDKPVFLSIGYS' A
#
# COMPACT_ATOMS: atom_id res chain seq x y z
N MET A 1 7.11 20.93 12.52
CA MET A 1 7.16 19.48 12.83
C MET A 1 5.86 18.92 12.32
N ASP A 2 5.88 18.32 11.14
CA ASP A 2 4.63 17.96 10.45
C ASP A 2 3.92 16.85 11.20
N ASN A 3 2.76 17.22 11.76
CA ASN A 3 1.73 16.34 12.28
C ASN A 3 1.12 15.56 11.09
N HIS A 4 1.88 14.67 10.48
CA HIS A 4 1.27 13.61 9.69
C HIS A 4 0.48 12.75 10.68
N LYS A 5 -0.83 13.01 10.76
CA LYS A 5 -1.78 12.01 11.27
C LYS A 5 -1.35 10.68 10.66
N ASN A 6 -1.03 9.71 11.50
CA ASN A 6 -0.72 8.32 11.13
C ASN A 6 -1.98 7.72 10.47
N ILE A 7 -2.28 8.14 9.25
CA ILE A 7 -3.37 7.61 8.44
C ILE A 7 -2.79 6.35 7.80
N PRO A 8 -3.26 5.16 8.18
CA PRO A 8 -2.78 3.95 7.56
C PRO A 8 -3.24 3.89 6.10
N ASN A 9 -2.41 3.31 5.24
CA ASN A 9 -2.82 2.81 3.93
C ASN A 9 -3.52 1.44 4.07
N ARG A 10 -3.84 0.80 2.94
CA ARG A 10 -4.64 -0.45 2.91
C ARG A 10 -3.95 -1.64 3.57
N LEU A 11 -2.61 -1.61 3.71
CA LEU A 11 -1.85 -2.70 4.31
C LEU A 11 -2.17 -2.92 5.79
N ILE A 12 -2.86 -2.00 6.46
CA ILE A 12 -3.32 -2.18 7.85
C ILE A 12 -4.26 -3.37 8.03
N ASN A 13 -4.90 -3.84 6.95
CA ASN A 13 -5.81 -4.98 6.95
C ASN A 13 -5.12 -6.31 6.64
N GLU A 14 -3.82 -6.30 6.36
CA GLU A 14 -3.05 -7.51 6.07
C GLU A 14 -2.65 -8.25 7.34
N LYS A 15 -2.44 -9.57 7.22
CA LYS A 15 -1.97 -10.40 8.35
C LYS A 15 -0.45 -10.47 8.44
N SER A 16 0.26 -10.18 7.35
CA SER A 16 1.71 -10.29 7.28
C SER A 16 2.37 -9.19 8.13
N PRO A 17 3.24 -9.55 9.11
CA PRO A 17 3.98 -8.55 9.88
C PRO A 17 4.81 -7.62 8.99
N TYR A 18 5.40 -8.16 7.91
CA TYR A 18 6.16 -7.38 6.93
C TYR A 18 5.30 -6.30 6.27
N LEU A 19 4.08 -6.64 5.84
CA LEU A 19 3.18 -5.66 5.20
C LEU A 19 2.66 -4.63 6.22
N LEU A 20 2.37 -5.06 7.45
CA LEU A 20 1.90 -4.18 8.52
C LEU A 20 2.95 -3.13 8.91
N GLN A 21 4.24 -3.45 8.85
CA GLN A 21 5.32 -2.48 9.06
C GLN A 21 5.29 -1.32 8.04
N HIS A 22 4.68 -1.53 6.87
CA HIS A 22 4.53 -0.52 5.82
C HIS A 22 3.15 0.16 5.81
N ALA A 23 2.26 -0.16 6.75
CA ALA A 23 0.90 0.36 6.79
C ALA A 23 0.82 1.88 7.00
N TYR A 24 1.82 2.49 7.65
CA TYR A 24 1.85 3.94 7.91
C TYR A 24 2.81 4.70 7.00
N ASN A 25 3.36 4.05 5.98
CA ASN A 25 4.18 4.73 4.99
C ASN A 25 3.35 5.77 4.22
N PRO A 26 3.95 6.89 3.81
CA PRO A 26 3.24 7.96 3.10
C PRO A 26 2.72 7.51 1.72
N VAL A 27 3.32 6.47 1.15
CA VAL A 27 2.85 5.83 -0.07
C VAL A 27 1.55 5.07 0.23
N GLN A 28 0.53 5.32 -0.59
CA GLN A 28 -0.77 4.64 -0.52
C GLN A 28 -0.67 3.22 -1.11
N TRP A 29 0.01 2.33 -0.38
CA TRP A 29 0.20 0.95 -0.80
C TRP A 29 -1.13 0.19 -0.87
N TYR A 30 -1.18 -0.72 -1.84
CA TYR A 30 -2.23 -1.72 -2.01
C TYR A 30 -1.60 -3.10 -1.79
N PRO A 31 -2.30 -4.04 -1.14
CA PRO A 31 -1.91 -5.44 -1.22
C PRO A 31 -2.08 -5.95 -2.66
N TRP A 32 -1.42 -7.07 -2.97
CA TRP A 32 -1.60 -7.72 -4.26
C TRP A 32 -3.05 -8.18 -4.44
N GLY A 33 -3.73 -7.72 -5.49
CA GLY A 33 -5.11 -8.09 -5.78
C GLY A 33 -5.76 -7.25 -6.87
N GLY A 34 -6.99 -7.61 -7.23
CA GLY A 34 -7.73 -6.97 -8.33
C GLY A 34 -7.90 -5.46 -8.16
N GLU A 35 -8.17 -4.97 -6.94
CA GLU A 35 -8.39 -3.54 -6.67
C GLU A 35 -7.23 -2.65 -7.17
N ALA A 36 -5.98 -3.11 -7.00
CA ALA A 36 -4.79 -2.36 -7.43
C ALA A 36 -4.74 -2.22 -8.95
N PHE A 37 -5.01 -3.29 -9.69
CA PHE A 37 -5.02 -3.31 -11.15
C PHE A 37 -6.20 -2.55 -11.75
N GLU A 38 -7.38 -2.69 -11.13
CA GLU A 38 -8.57 -1.96 -11.55
C GLU A 38 -8.37 -0.44 -11.42
N LYS A 39 -7.76 -0.01 -10.32
CA LYS A 39 -7.37 1.40 -10.14
C LYS A 39 -6.34 1.85 -11.16
N ALA A 40 -5.29 1.06 -11.38
CA ALA A 40 -4.24 1.37 -12.36
C ALA A 40 -4.83 1.56 -13.78
N ARG A 41 -5.77 0.69 -14.17
CA ARG A 41 -6.49 0.76 -15.44
C ARG A 41 -7.42 1.97 -15.54
N LEU A 42 -8.15 2.30 -14.47
CA LEU A 42 -9.05 3.46 -14.44
C LEU A 42 -8.28 4.80 -14.48
N GLU A 43 -7.13 4.86 -13.83
CA GLU A 43 -6.31 6.08 -13.76
C GLU A 43 -5.29 6.20 -14.91
N ASP A 44 -5.20 5.19 -15.78
CA ASP A 44 -4.17 5.07 -16.83
C ASP A 44 -2.74 5.27 -16.28
N LYS A 45 -2.43 4.52 -15.21
CA LYS A 45 -1.13 4.58 -14.53
C LYS A 45 -0.48 3.21 -14.46
N PRO A 46 0.85 3.12 -14.59
CA PRO A 46 1.56 1.85 -14.41
C PRO A 46 1.51 1.40 -12.95
N VAL A 47 1.64 0.09 -12.74
CA VAL A 47 1.77 -0.51 -11.40
C VAL A 47 3.24 -0.59 -11.01
N PHE A 48 3.59 0.01 -9.87
CA PHE A 48 4.88 -0.22 -9.22
C PHE A 48 4.76 -1.40 -8.24
N LEU A 49 5.38 -2.53 -8.58
CA LEU A 49 5.38 -3.73 -7.75
C LEU A 49 6.65 -3.80 -6.90
N SER A 50 6.49 -3.83 -5.58
CA SER A 50 7.57 -4.07 -4.62
C SER A 50 7.35 -5.42 -3.94
N ILE A 51 8.38 -6.27 -3.94
CA ILE A 51 8.36 -7.60 -3.31
C ILE A 51 9.51 -7.66 -2.31
N GLY A 52 9.22 -8.09 -1.10
CA GLY A 52 10.21 -8.29 -0.06
C GLY A 52 10.01 -9.61 0.67
N TYR A 53 10.98 -9.93 1.52
CA TYR A 53 11.03 -11.11 2.37
C TYR A 53 11.48 -10.68 3.77
N SER A 54 11.08 -11.41 4.81
CA SER A 54 11.45 -11.16 6.21
C SER A 54 12.38 -12.22 6.77
#